data_AF-A0A950HDC0-F1
#
_entry.id   AF-A0A950HDC0-F1
#
_cell.length_a   1.000
_cell.length_b   1.000
_cell.length_c   1.000
_cell.angle_alpha   90.00
_cell.angle_beta   90.00
_cell.angle_gamma   90.00
#
_symmetry.space_group_name_H-M   'P 1'
#
loop_
_entity.id
_entity.type
_entity.pdbx_description
1 polymer ?
#
loop_
_entity_poly.entity_id
_entity_poly.type
_entity_poly.pdbx_seq_one_letter_code
_entity_poly.pdbx_strand_id
1 'polypeptide(L)'
;MAAGNRLGTAMIVGGVIAGIAIVAVYGLGAGKWLHNIGSGCILVAYGILLLLPLWPKLMGRSIAYTPVPWQTPSPNGFSLAVFGQMTVGALSGFEYVAIMAGECRGAALTIGRSVIISAPLIALMFILGTSTVVAFTPNEPINLIAPIPQTFRLAFGTQGIGALVAPLAILLILSRGIAAASLIFTGLTRLPMTAGWDHLLPAWFTKLHPRHRTPINSILFVASLCLALVVLGMIGVHEQEAMQLLQNASTVHYGLA
;
A
#
# COMPACT_ATOMS: atom_id res chain seq x y z
N MET A 1 -30.07 8.65 8.49
CA MET A 1 -28.74 9.29 8.31
C MET A 1 -27.66 8.37 7.71
N ALA A 2 -27.77 7.02 7.78
CA ALA A 2 -26.72 6.11 7.26
C ALA A 2 -26.62 5.99 5.72
N ALA A 3 -27.69 6.23 4.95
CA ALA A 3 -27.68 6.08 3.50
C ALA A 3 -26.89 7.19 2.77
N GLY A 4 -26.93 8.42 3.30
CA GLY A 4 -26.23 9.57 2.70
C GLY A 4 -24.70 9.44 2.75
N ASN A 5 -24.17 8.83 3.82
CA ASN A 5 -22.73 8.59 3.96
C ASN A 5 -22.23 7.53 2.97
N ARG A 6 -23.01 6.46 2.73
CA ARG A 6 -22.62 5.38 1.81
C ARG A 6 -22.54 5.84 0.36
N LEU A 7 -23.48 6.68 -0.08
CA LEU A 7 -23.46 7.23 -1.43
C LEU A 7 -22.24 8.16 -1.63
N GLY A 8 -21.92 8.98 -0.62
CA GLY A 8 -20.73 9.82 -0.60
C GLY A 8 -19.45 9.00 -0.72
N THR A 9 -19.29 7.97 0.11
CA THR A 9 -18.14 7.07 0.06
C THR A 9 -18.04 6.34 -1.29
N ALA A 10 -19.15 5.84 -1.83
CA ALA A 10 -19.18 5.19 -3.13
C ALA A 10 -18.76 6.13 -4.27
N MET A 11 -19.21 7.40 -4.25
CA MET A 11 -18.78 8.41 -5.22
C MET A 11 -17.29 8.73 -5.12
N ILE A 12 -16.76 8.86 -3.90
CA ILE A 12 -15.33 9.12 -3.67
C ILE A 12 -14.51 7.94 -4.20
N VAL A 13 -14.84 6.72 -3.79
CA VAL A 13 -14.10 5.53 -4.21
C VAL A 13 -14.21 5.30 -5.71
N GLY A 14 -15.40 5.45 -6.30
CA GLY A 14 -15.61 5.39 -7.74
C GLY A 14 -14.78 6.44 -8.49
N GLY A 15 -14.71 7.66 -7.97
CA GLY A 15 -13.86 8.73 -8.51
C GLY A 15 -12.37 8.39 -8.45
N VAL A 16 -11.89 7.81 -7.35
CA VAL A 16 -10.49 7.35 -7.22
C VAL A 16 -10.20 6.22 -8.21
N ILE A 17 -11.06 5.21 -8.32
CA ILE A 17 -10.90 4.11 -9.27
C ILE A 17 -10.88 4.63 -10.71
N ALA A 18 -11.78 5.55 -11.06
CA ALA A 18 -11.81 6.16 -12.38
C ALA A 18 -10.52 6.94 -12.66
N GLY A 19 -10.03 7.73 -11.70
CA GLY A 19 -8.75 8.43 -11.81
C GLY A 19 -7.57 7.49 -12.02
N ILE A 20 -7.52 6.39 -11.26
CA ILE A 20 -6.51 5.33 -11.42
C ILE A 20 -6.61 4.68 -12.81
N ALA A 21 -7.81 4.36 -13.28
CA ALA A 21 -8.02 3.78 -14.60
C ALA A 21 -7.56 4.72 -15.72
N ILE A 22 -7.82 6.03 -15.60
CA ILE A 22 -7.32 7.04 -16.55
C ILE A 22 -5.78 7.04 -16.55
N VAL A 23 -5.14 7.07 -15.38
CA VAL A 23 -3.68 7.00 -15.27
C VAL A 23 -3.14 5.71 -15.91
N ALA A 24 -3.83 4.58 -15.71
CA ALA A 24 -3.46 3.30 -16.32
C ALA A 24 -3.58 3.32 -17.85
N VAL A 25 -4.56 4.03 -18.43
CA VAL A 25 -4.67 4.22 -19.89
C VAL A 25 -3.48 4.99 -20.44
N TYR A 26 -3.01 6.02 -19.74
CA TYR A 26 -1.80 6.77 -20.11
C TYR A 26 -0.48 6.00 -19.85
N GLY A 27 -0.54 4.88 -19.14
CA GLY A 27 0.59 3.99 -18.86
C GLY A 27 1.70 4.65 -18.02
N LEU A 28 2.92 4.11 -18.09
CA LEU A 28 4.07 4.61 -17.32
C LEU A 28 4.48 6.06 -17.65
N GLY A 29 4.00 6.64 -18.76
CA GLY A 29 4.26 8.05 -19.10
C GLY A 29 3.73 9.02 -18.05
N ALA A 30 2.48 8.81 -17.59
CA ALA A 30 1.85 9.57 -16.52
C ALA A 30 1.99 8.87 -15.16
N GLY A 31 1.83 7.55 -15.13
CA GLY A 31 1.85 6.75 -13.89
C GLY A 31 3.15 6.89 -13.10
N LYS A 32 4.29 7.05 -13.76
CA LYS A 32 5.59 7.26 -13.07
C LYS A 32 5.57 8.45 -12.12
N TRP A 33 4.90 9.55 -12.48
CA TRP A 33 4.86 10.75 -11.66
C TRP A 33 4.00 10.53 -10.41
N LEU A 34 2.84 9.88 -10.58
CA LEU A 34 1.98 9.51 -9.46
C LEU A 34 2.72 8.57 -8.49
N HIS A 35 3.42 7.56 -9.02
CA HIS A 35 4.18 6.61 -8.21
C HIS A 35 5.37 7.29 -7.50
N ASN A 36 6.09 8.20 -8.18
CA ASN A 36 7.21 8.93 -7.58
C ASN A 36 6.74 9.90 -6.48
N ILE A 37 5.63 10.60 -6.67
CA ILE A 37 5.05 11.46 -5.64
C ILE A 37 4.64 10.62 -4.43
N GLY A 38 3.93 9.51 -4.65
CA GLY A 38 3.54 8.61 -3.57
C GLY A 38 4.74 8.02 -2.82
N SER A 39 5.80 7.65 -3.54
CA SER A 39 7.08 7.20 -2.97
C SER A 39 7.74 8.29 -2.13
N GLY A 40 7.80 9.52 -2.64
CA GLY A 40 8.30 10.68 -1.89
C GLY A 40 7.49 10.92 -0.61
N CYS A 41 6.15 10.88 -0.70
CA CYS A 41 5.26 11.08 0.45
C CYS A 41 5.50 10.05 1.56
N ILE A 42 5.64 8.77 1.21
CA ILE A 42 5.91 7.75 2.22
C ILE A 42 7.31 7.86 2.79
N LEU A 43 8.32 8.18 1.98
CA LEU A 43 9.69 8.38 2.47
C LEU A 43 9.76 9.55 3.44
N VAL A 44 9.03 10.65 3.19
CA VAL A 44 8.91 11.76 4.14
C VAL A 44 8.22 11.33 5.43
N ALA A 45 7.07 10.64 5.34
CA ALA A 45 6.35 10.15 6.52
C ALA A 45 7.24 9.20 7.35
N TYR A 46 7.97 8.31 6.69
CA TYR A 46 8.90 7.40 7.34
C TYR A 46 10.10 8.12 7.93
N GLY A 47 10.65 9.12 7.25
CA GLY A 47 11.74 9.95 7.78
C GLY A 47 11.34 10.66 9.07
N ILE A 48 10.13 11.24 9.11
CA ILE A 48 9.57 11.83 10.34
C ILE A 48 9.43 10.77 11.43
N LEU A 49 8.91 9.59 11.09
CA LEU A 49 8.75 8.48 12.04
C LEU A 49 10.11 8.06 12.62
N LEU A 50 11.13 7.85 11.81
CA LEU A 50 12.45 7.40 12.28
C LEU A 50 13.17 8.44 13.16
N LEU A 51 12.89 9.73 12.98
CA LEU A 51 13.43 10.80 13.81
C LEU A 51 12.62 11.04 15.09
N LEU A 52 11.40 10.50 15.17
CA LEU A 52 10.48 10.73 16.28
C LEU A 52 11.04 10.34 17.67
N PRO A 53 11.80 9.25 17.84
CA PRO A 53 12.38 8.91 19.14
C PRO A 53 13.38 9.95 19.69
N LEU A 54 13.89 10.85 18.84
CA LEU A 54 14.76 11.95 19.26
C LEU A 54 13.96 13.09 19.90
N TRP A 55 12.68 13.23 19.54
CA TRP A 55 11.83 14.34 19.97
C TRP A 55 11.61 14.39 21.50
N PRO A 56 11.24 13.30 22.20
CA PRO A 56 11.12 13.30 23.65
C PRO A 56 12.45 13.63 24.34
N LYS A 57 13.59 13.16 23.80
CA LYS A 57 14.92 13.48 24.35
C LYS A 57 15.19 14.98 24.32
N LEU A 58 14.82 15.67 23.23
CA LEU A 58 14.94 17.13 23.12
C LEU A 58 14.04 17.88 24.11
N MET A 59 12.89 17.29 24.47
CA MET A 59 11.95 17.84 25.45
C MET A 59 12.28 17.46 26.90
N GLY A 60 13.39 16.78 27.16
CA GLY A 60 13.74 16.30 28.50
C GLY A 60 12.85 15.16 29.01
N ARG A 61 12.10 14.48 28.13
CA ARG A 61 11.27 13.31 28.45
C ARG A 61 12.03 12.02 28.14
N SER A 62 11.95 11.03 29.01
CA SER A 62 12.49 9.69 28.75
C SER A 62 11.43 8.79 28.11
N ILE A 63 11.82 8.10 27.04
CA ILE A 63 11.05 6.99 26.45
C ILE A 63 11.94 5.76 26.40
N ALA A 64 11.36 4.58 26.65
CA ALA A 64 12.04 3.31 26.44
C ALA A 64 12.04 3.00 24.94
N TYR A 65 13.13 3.36 24.26
CA TYR A 65 13.31 3.10 22.83
C TYR A 65 14.53 2.21 22.60
N THR A 66 14.29 1.01 22.09
CA THR A 66 15.30 0.07 21.62
C THR A 66 15.22 -0.02 20.09
N PRO A 67 16.20 0.51 19.33
CA PRO A 67 16.10 0.58 17.86
C PRO A 67 15.95 -0.78 17.18
N VAL A 68 16.75 -1.76 17.62
CA VAL A 68 16.73 -3.13 17.11
C VAL A 68 16.55 -4.06 18.31
N PRO A 69 15.30 -4.29 18.75
CA PRO A 69 15.04 -5.23 19.83
C PRO A 69 15.33 -6.64 19.32
N TRP A 70 16.07 -7.42 20.10
CA TRP A 70 16.35 -8.82 19.81
C TRP A 70 15.55 -9.70 20.76
N GLN A 71 14.72 -10.58 20.19
CA GLN A 71 13.93 -11.54 20.96
C GLN A 71 13.84 -12.85 20.18
N THR A 72 13.97 -13.99 20.88
CA THR A 72 13.74 -15.29 20.29
C THR A 72 12.24 -15.51 20.10
N PRO A 73 11.79 -15.89 18.88
CA PRO A 73 10.38 -16.16 18.65
C PRO A 73 9.92 -17.36 19.47
N SER A 74 8.75 -17.25 20.10
CA SER A 74 8.16 -18.38 20.81
C SER A 74 7.68 -19.44 19.82
N PRO A 75 7.94 -20.74 20.02
CA PRO A 75 7.59 -21.80 19.08
C PRO A 75 6.09 -22.14 19.18
N ASN A 76 5.23 -21.20 18.78
CA ASN A 76 3.79 -21.37 18.75
C ASN A 76 3.21 -21.00 17.36
N GLY A 77 1.95 -21.38 17.13
CA GLY A 77 1.27 -21.10 15.85
C GLY A 77 1.14 -19.60 15.56
N PHE A 78 1.12 -18.75 16.59
CA PHE A 78 1.05 -17.30 16.42
C PHE A 78 2.35 -16.73 15.81
N SER A 79 3.52 -17.08 16.35
CA SER A 79 4.81 -16.68 15.79
C SER A 79 4.99 -17.20 14.36
N LEU A 80 4.51 -18.42 14.08
CA LEU A 80 4.52 -18.98 12.73
C LEU A 80 3.62 -18.18 11.78
N ALA A 81 2.43 -17.79 12.23
CA ALA A 81 1.51 -16.96 11.45
C ALA A 81 2.10 -15.57 11.15
N VAL A 82 2.69 -14.91 12.15
CA VAL A 82 3.36 -13.61 11.98
C VAL A 82 4.55 -13.73 11.01
N PHE A 83 5.36 -14.78 11.13
CA PHE A 83 6.45 -15.05 10.20
C PHE A 83 5.93 -15.21 8.77
N GLY A 84 4.90 -16.03 8.56
CA GLY A 84 4.26 -16.21 7.26
C GLY A 84 3.70 -14.90 6.67
N GLN A 85 3.02 -14.09 7.49
CA GLN A 85 2.51 -12.78 7.07
C GLN A 85 3.63 -11.81 6.67
N MET A 86 4.77 -11.83 7.37
CA MET A 86 5.92 -11.00 7.01
C MET A 86 6.58 -11.48 5.70
N THR A 87 6.79 -12.79 5.55
CA THR A 87 7.45 -13.35 4.35
C THR A 87 6.58 -13.24 3.10
N VAL A 88 5.29 -13.59 3.20
CA VAL A 88 4.37 -13.64 2.05
C VAL A 88 3.62 -12.34 1.84
N GLY A 89 3.32 -11.59 2.90
CA GLY A 89 2.57 -10.33 2.82
C GLY A 89 3.46 -9.10 2.69
N ALA A 90 4.52 -9.01 3.50
CA ALA A 90 5.31 -7.78 3.61
C ALA A 90 6.53 -7.74 2.66
N LEU A 91 7.09 -8.91 2.31
CA LEU A 91 8.27 -9.03 1.44
C LEU A 91 7.94 -9.49 0.00
N SER A 92 6.66 -9.62 -0.31
CA SER A 92 6.18 -9.90 -1.66
C SER A 92 5.91 -8.61 -2.45
N GLY A 93 5.66 -8.73 -3.75
CA GLY A 93 5.32 -7.59 -4.61
C GLY A 93 6.40 -7.22 -5.63
N PHE A 94 7.58 -7.84 -5.57
CA PHE A 94 8.64 -7.64 -6.56
C PHE A 94 8.27 -8.18 -7.95
N GLU A 95 7.36 -9.16 -8.01
CA GLU A 95 6.80 -9.70 -9.24
C GLU A 95 5.96 -8.68 -10.01
N TYR A 96 5.31 -7.71 -9.34
CA TYR A 96 4.63 -6.61 -10.04
C TYR A 96 5.61 -5.75 -10.85
N VAL A 97 6.86 -5.63 -10.40
CA VAL A 97 7.92 -4.95 -11.15
C VAL A 97 8.28 -5.75 -12.40
N ALA A 98 8.28 -7.09 -12.32
CA ALA A 98 8.51 -7.96 -13.47
C ALA A 98 7.40 -7.83 -14.53
N ILE A 99 6.14 -7.64 -14.13
CA ILE A 99 5.04 -7.38 -15.08
C ILE A 99 5.31 -6.09 -15.90
N MET A 100 6.02 -5.11 -15.32
CA MET A 100 6.38 -3.84 -15.98
C MET A 100 7.68 -3.92 -16.79
N ALA A 101 8.38 -5.05 -16.75
CA ALA A 101 9.70 -5.18 -17.36
C ALA A 101 9.70 -4.84 -18.85
N GLY A 102 8.62 -5.14 -19.57
CA GLY A 102 8.48 -4.83 -21.01
C GLY A 102 8.48 -3.33 -21.34
N GLU A 103 8.24 -2.46 -20.36
CA GLU A 103 8.25 -1.00 -20.52
C GLU A 103 9.51 -0.35 -19.92
N CYS A 104 10.37 -1.13 -19.28
CA CYS A 104 11.62 -0.67 -18.67
C CYS A 104 12.79 -0.75 -19.67
N ARG A 105 13.65 0.27 -19.66
CA ARG A 105 14.93 0.22 -20.38
C ARG A 105 15.93 -0.64 -19.61
N GLY A 106 16.48 -1.66 -20.25
CA GLY A 106 17.46 -2.57 -19.62
C GLY A 106 16.88 -3.30 -18.41
N ALA A 107 15.66 -3.83 -18.53
CA ALA A 107 14.84 -4.32 -17.42
C ALA A 107 15.57 -5.28 -16.48
N ALA A 108 16.28 -6.28 -16.99
CA ALA A 108 16.97 -7.28 -16.18
C ALA A 108 17.95 -6.65 -15.16
N LEU A 109 18.83 -5.76 -15.61
CA LEU A 109 19.82 -5.11 -14.75
C LEU A 109 19.19 -4.07 -13.83
N THR A 110 18.25 -3.28 -14.35
CA THR A 110 17.61 -2.19 -13.60
C THR A 110 16.73 -2.74 -12.48
N ILE A 111 15.91 -3.76 -12.77
CA ILE A 111 15.05 -4.42 -11.77
C ILE A 111 15.92 -5.15 -10.76
N GLY A 112 16.89 -5.96 -11.20
CA GLY A 112 17.77 -6.70 -10.29
C GLY A 112 18.50 -5.78 -9.30
N ARG A 113 19.10 -4.69 -9.78
CA ARG A 113 19.76 -3.69 -8.91
C ARG A 113 18.77 -3.01 -7.96
N SER A 114 17.56 -2.70 -8.45
CA SER A 114 16.51 -2.09 -7.62
C SER A 114 16.11 -3.01 -6.47
N VAL A 115 15.93 -4.31 -6.71
CA VAL A 115 15.59 -5.30 -5.66
C VAL A 115 16.70 -5.42 -4.62
N ILE A 116 17.96 -5.56 -5.06
CA ILE A 116 19.11 -5.71 -4.16
C ILE A 116 19.27 -4.51 -3.21
N ILE A 117 18.93 -3.30 -3.66
CA ILE A 117 19.02 -2.09 -2.84
C ILE A 117 17.75 -1.91 -1.98
N SER A 118 16.57 -2.11 -2.56
CA SER A 118 15.30 -1.83 -1.89
C SER A 118 14.96 -2.86 -0.80
N ALA A 119 15.23 -4.15 -1.00
CA ALA A 119 14.91 -5.18 -0.03
C ALA A 119 15.55 -4.95 1.37
N PRO A 120 16.87 -4.74 1.52
CA PRO A 120 17.46 -4.47 2.82
C PRO A 120 17.00 -3.12 3.40
N LEU A 121 16.76 -2.12 2.56
CA LEU A 121 16.24 -0.83 3.00
C LEU A 121 14.82 -0.95 3.58
N ILE A 122 13.94 -1.70 2.91
CA ILE A 122 12.57 -1.98 3.38
C ILE A 122 12.61 -2.78 4.69
N ALA A 123 13.48 -3.79 4.79
CA ALA A 123 13.66 -4.56 6.02
C ALA A 123 14.08 -3.65 7.19
N LEU A 124 15.05 -2.76 6.98
CA LEU A 124 15.49 -1.79 7.98
C LEU A 124 14.36 -0.83 8.38
N MET A 125 13.59 -0.34 7.40
CA MET A 125 12.42 0.50 7.63
C MET A 125 11.36 -0.23 8.47
N PHE A 126 11.10 -1.51 8.22
CA PHE A 126 10.16 -2.27 9.05
C PHE A 126 10.66 -2.45 10.48
N ILE A 127 11.94 -2.78 10.68
CA ILE A 127 12.51 -2.94 12.03
C ILE A 127 12.41 -1.63 12.80
N LEU A 128 13.03 -0.56 12.28
CA LEU A 128 13.11 0.73 12.98
C LEU A 128 11.75 1.42 13.11
N GLY A 129 10.90 1.32 12.09
CA GLY A 129 9.55 1.86 12.11
C GLY A 129 8.70 1.19 13.18
N THR A 130 8.72 -0.13 13.25
CA THR A 130 7.99 -0.90 14.27
C THR A 130 8.49 -0.57 15.67
N SER A 131 9.81 -0.57 15.89
CA SER A 131 10.42 -0.18 17.16
C SER A 131 9.97 1.21 17.62
N THR A 132 9.85 2.15 16.68
CA THR A 132 9.36 3.50 16.99
C THR A 132 7.88 3.48 17.39
N VAL A 133 7.02 2.83 16.62
CA VAL A 133 5.58 2.74 16.92
C VAL A 133 5.35 2.13 18.31
N VAL A 134 6.05 1.04 18.63
CA VAL A 134 5.96 0.35 19.93
C VAL A 134 6.42 1.26 21.07
N ALA A 135 7.52 2.00 20.91
CA ALA A 135 8.02 2.90 21.94
C ALA A 135 7.05 4.03 22.33
N PHE A 136 6.19 4.46 21.40
CA PHE A 136 5.17 5.49 21.65
C PHE A 136 3.78 4.93 21.96
N THR A 137 3.59 3.61 21.86
CA THR A 137 2.30 2.94 22.09
C THR A 137 2.43 1.82 23.14
N PRO A 138 2.99 2.06 24.35
CA PRO A 138 3.22 1.00 25.33
C PRO A 138 1.94 0.46 25.98
N ASN A 139 0.92 1.31 26.13
CA ASN A 139 -0.31 0.99 26.89
C ASN A 139 -1.60 1.18 26.07
N GLU A 140 -1.49 1.48 24.78
CA GLU A 140 -2.62 1.75 23.89
C GLU A 140 -2.72 0.66 22.82
N PRO A 141 -3.91 0.25 22.37
CA PRO A 141 -4.03 -0.66 21.24
C PRO A 141 -3.53 0.02 19.96
N ILE A 142 -2.71 -0.69 19.19
CA ILE A 142 -2.20 -0.20 17.90
C ILE A 142 -3.34 -0.19 16.88
N ASN A 143 -3.59 0.98 16.29
CA ASN A 143 -4.50 1.15 15.18
C ASN A 143 -3.88 0.52 13.92
N LEU A 144 -4.41 -0.63 13.54
CA LEU A 144 -3.93 -1.40 12.38
C LEU A 144 -4.18 -0.70 11.04
N ILE A 145 -5.12 0.25 10.96
CA ILE A 145 -5.42 1.03 9.76
C ILE A 145 -4.41 2.17 9.59
N ALA A 146 -4.11 2.87 10.68
CA ALA A 146 -3.31 4.09 10.64
C ALA A 146 -2.34 4.16 11.84
N PRO A 147 -1.32 3.29 11.89
CA PRO A 147 -0.37 3.27 12.99
C PRO A 147 0.51 4.53 12.99
N ILE A 148 0.98 4.99 11.82
CA ILE A 148 1.86 6.17 11.73
C ILE A 148 1.16 7.45 12.24
N PRO A 149 -0.07 7.80 11.81
CA PRO A 149 -0.76 8.97 12.34
C PRO A 149 -1.12 8.84 13.82
N GLN A 150 -1.41 7.63 14.31
CA GLN A 150 -1.61 7.39 15.74
C GLN A 150 -0.33 7.72 16.52
N THR A 151 0.80 7.14 16.13
CA THR A 151 2.11 7.39 16.75
C THR A 151 2.43 8.88 16.77
N PHE A 152 2.15 9.60 15.69
CA PHE A 152 2.39 11.04 15.65
C PHE A 152 1.47 11.82 16.58
N ARG A 153 0.18 11.45 16.69
CA ARG A 153 -0.73 12.07 17.66
C ARG A 153 -0.27 11.83 19.10
N LEU A 154 0.21 10.62 19.41
CA LEU A 154 0.73 10.29 20.74
C LEU A 154 2.03 11.04 21.04
N ALA A 155 2.89 11.24 20.04
CA ALA A 155 4.17 11.91 20.22
C ALA A 155 4.06 13.45 20.32
N PHE A 156 3.28 14.07 19.44
CA PHE A 156 3.18 15.54 19.34
C PHE A 156 1.96 16.14 20.05
N GLY A 157 1.00 15.30 20.47
CA GLY A 157 -0.27 15.75 21.02
C GLY A 157 -1.23 16.32 19.97
N THR A 158 -2.35 16.86 20.43
CA THR A 158 -3.41 17.43 19.58
C THR A 158 -3.37 18.96 19.45
N GLN A 159 -2.40 19.61 20.09
CA GLN A 159 -2.27 21.06 20.16
C GLN A 159 -0.93 21.53 19.58
N GLY A 160 -0.87 22.80 19.15
CA GLY A 160 0.34 23.40 18.58
C GLY A 160 0.83 22.67 17.32
N ILE A 161 2.12 22.29 17.28
CA ILE A 161 2.72 21.56 16.15
C ILE A 161 1.99 20.22 15.92
N GLY A 162 1.54 19.54 16.97
CA GLY A 162 0.82 18.27 16.85
C GLY A 162 -0.50 18.34 16.08
N ALA A 163 -1.17 19.50 16.09
CA ALA A 163 -2.38 19.73 15.32
C ALA A 163 -2.15 19.70 13.80
N LEU A 164 -0.93 20.02 13.34
CA LEU A 164 -0.56 20.00 11.92
C LEU A 164 -0.01 18.64 11.47
N VAL A 165 0.66 17.92 12.38
CA VAL A 165 1.34 16.67 12.02
C VAL A 165 0.36 15.54 11.70
N ALA A 166 -0.75 15.43 12.42
CA ALA A 166 -1.72 14.35 12.18
C ALA A 166 -2.44 14.49 10.81
N PRO A 167 -2.97 15.67 10.41
CA PRO A 167 -3.50 15.88 9.06
C PRO A 167 -2.44 15.66 7.97
N LEU A 168 -1.20 16.11 8.19
CA LEU A 168 -0.11 15.90 7.25
C LEU A 168 0.17 14.41 7.06
N ALA A 169 0.25 13.63 8.14
CA ALA A 169 0.47 12.20 8.05
C ALA A 169 -0.66 11.45 7.36
N ILE A 170 -1.91 11.85 7.62
CA ILE A 170 -3.07 11.32 6.90
C ILE A 170 -2.93 11.60 5.40
N LEU A 171 -2.60 12.84 5.03
CA LEU A 171 -2.39 13.23 3.63
C LEU A 171 -1.26 12.44 2.96
N LEU A 172 -0.11 12.27 3.63
CA LEU A 172 1.02 11.49 3.11
C LEU A 172 0.64 10.01 2.90
N ILE A 173 -0.11 9.42 3.84
CA ILE A 173 -0.51 8.01 3.76
C ILE A 173 -1.60 7.80 2.70
N LEU A 174 -2.57 8.72 2.60
CA LEU A 174 -3.57 8.68 1.52
C LEU A 174 -2.91 8.81 0.15
N SER A 175 -1.95 9.73 0.02
CA SER A 175 -1.19 9.94 -1.23
C SER A 175 -0.42 8.68 -1.62
N ARG A 176 0.28 8.05 -0.66
CA ARG A 176 0.91 6.74 -0.85
C ARG A 176 -0.11 5.67 -1.24
N GLY A 177 -1.26 5.62 -0.56
CA GLY A 177 -2.31 4.63 -0.81
C GLY A 177 -2.82 4.67 -2.26
N ILE A 178 -3.12 5.86 -2.76
CA ILE A 178 -3.55 6.07 -4.16
C ILE A 178 -2.45 5.65 -5.14
N ALA A 179 -1.20 6.04 -4.87
CA ALA A 179 -0.06 5.68 -5.72
C ALA A 179 0.18 4.16 -5.76
N ALA A 180 0.09 3.48 -4.62
CA ALA A 180 0.22 2.03 -4.52
C ALA A 180 -0.93 1.32 -5.25
N ALA A 181 -2.17 1.77 -5.04
CA ALA A 181 -3.33 1.24 -5.74
C ALA A 181 -3.20 1.41 -7.25
N SER A 182 -2.72 2.57 -7.72
CA SER A 182 -2.45 2.83 -9.14
C SER A 182 -1.43 1.85 -9.72
N LEU A 183 -0.33 1.60 -9.00
CA LEU A 183 0.72 0.70 -9.45
C LEU A 183 0.21 -0.74 -9.58
N ILE A 184 -0.46 -1.24 -8.55
CA ILE A 184 -1.05 -2.59 -8.51
C ILE A 184 -2.10 -2.72 -9.61
N PHE A 185 -3.02 -1.77 -9.71
CA PHE A 185 -4.06 -1.75 -10.74
C PHE A 185 -3.46 -1.81 -12.14
N THR A 186 -2.45 -0.99 -12.41
CA THR A 186 -1.75 -1.00 -13.70
C THR A 186 -1.15 -2.38 -13.98
N GLY A 187 -0.52 -3.02 -12.99
CA GLY A 187 -0.05 -4.41 -13.10
C GLY A 187 -1.16 -5.41 -13.43
N LEU A 188 -2.26 -5.40 -12.67
CA LEU A 188 -3.37 -6.34 -12.79
C LEU A 188 -4.02 -6.30 -14.18
N THR A 189 -4.13 -5.12 -14.80
CA THR A 189 -4.73 -4.99 -16.14
C THR A 189 -3.94 -5.69 -17.25
N ARG A 190 -2.67 -6.03 -17.02
CA ARG A 190 -1.85 -6.77 -17.98
C ARG A 190 -2.06 -8.28 -17.91
N LEU A 191 -2.56 -8.83 -16.81
CA LEU A 191 -2.78 -10.28 -16.67
C LEU A 191 -3.89 -10.80 -17.62
N PRO A 192 -5.08 -10.15 -17.73
CA PRO A 192 -6.08 -10.57 -18.72
C PRO A 192 -5.59 -10.40 -20.17
N MET A 193 -4.74 -9.40 -20.41
CA MET A 193 -4.16 -9.16 -21.74
C MET A 193 -3.23 -10.31 -22.13
N THR A 194 -2.32 -10.73 -21.24
CA THR A 194 -1.40 -11.84 -21.52
C THR A 194 -2.14 -13.16 -21.66
N ALA A 195 -3.14 -13.44 -20.81
CA ALA A 195 -3.99 -14.63 -20.96
C ALA A 195 -4.79 -14.62 -22.28
N GLY A 196 -5.15 -13.44 -22.80
CA GLY A 196 -5.75 -13.31 -24.13
C GLY A 196 -4.80 -13.63 -25.28
N TRP A 197 -3.48 -13.40 -25.13
CA TRP A 197 -2.47 -13.80 -26.12
C TRP A 197 -2.31 -15.32 -26.19
N ASP A 198 -2.46 -16.00 -25.06
CA ASP A 198 -2.40 -17.47 -24.97
C ASP A 198 -3.73 -18.15 -25.33
N HIS A 199 -4.70 -17.41 -25.89
CA HIS A 199 -6.04 -17.89 -26.25
C HIS A 199 -6.86 -18.46 -25.07
N LEU A 200 -6.48 -18.17 -23.83
CA LEU A 200 -7.21 -18.57 -22.62
C LEU A 200 -8.41 -17.65 -22.34
N LEU A 201 -8.36 -16.42 -22.83
CA LEU A 201 -9.42 -15.43 -22.74
C LEU A 201 -9.83 -14.90 -24.13
N PRO A 202 -11.03 -14.32 -24.27
CA PRO A 202 -11.45 -13.70 -25.53
C PRO A 202 -10.42 -12.72 -26.07
N ALA A 203 -10.18 -12.76 -27.39
CA ALA A 203 -9.23 -11.88 -28.07
C ALA A 203 -9.52 -10.38 -27.89
N TRP A 204 -10.70 -10.03 -27.37
CA TRP A 204 -11.04 -8.67 -26.97
C TRP A 204 -10.06 -8.10 -25.91
N PHE A 205 -9.51 -8.91 -25.00
CA PHE A 205 -8.56 -8.46 -23.98
C PHE A 205 -7.17 -8.09 -24.52
N THR A 206 -6.83 -8.50 -25.75
CA THR A 206 -5.51 -8.23 -26.35
C THR A 206 -5.45 -6.89 -27.08
N LYS A 207 -6.59 -6.20 -27.21
CA LYS A 207 -6.68 -4.92 -27.94
C LYS A 207 -5.98 -3.80 -27.18
N LEU A 208 -4.93 -3.25 -27.78
CA LEU A 208 -4.15 -2.15 -27.23
C LEU A 208 -4.60 -0.78 -27.73
N HIS A 209 -4.40 0.25 -26.91
CA HIS A 209 -4.59 1.64 -27.29
C HIS A 209 -3.61 2.04 -28.42
N PRO A 210 -4.04 2.64 -29.53
CA PRO A 210 -3.16 2.95 -30.67
C PRO A 210 -1.94 3.81 -30.31
N ARG A 211 -2.16 4.84 -29.49
CA ARG A 211 -1.12 5.78 -29.04
C ARG A 211 -0.32 5.32 -27.81
N HIS A 212 -0.99 4.86 -26.75
CA HIS A 212 -0.36 4.54 -25.46
C HIS A 212 0.04 3.08 -25.29
N ARG A 213 -0.38 2.19 -26.21
CA ARG A 213 -0.10 0.74 -26.19
C ARG A 213 -0.53 0.04 -24.89
N THR A 214 -1.57 0.55 -24.24
CA THR A 214 -2.16 0.01 -23.01
C THR A 214 -3.43 -0.81 -23.30
N PRO A 215 -3.73 -1.88 -22.55
CA PRO A 215 -4.88 -2.74 -22.81
C PRO A 215 -6.19 -2.11 -22.29
N ILE A 216 -6.86 -1.30 -23.12
CA ILE A 216 -8.05 -0.52 -22.71
C ILE A 216 -9.15 -1.43 -22.18
N ASN A 217 -9.42 -2.54 -22.86
CA ASN A 217 -10.52 -3.43 -22.49
C ASN A 217 -10.26 -4.13 -21.15
N SER A 218 -9.01 -4.55 -20.91
CA SER A 218 -8.60 -5.10 -19.62
C SER A 218 -8.67 -4.05 -18.51
N ILE A 219 -8.30 -2.80 -18.79
CA ILE A 219 -8.45 -1.68 -17.85
C ILE A 219 -9.91 -1.49 -17.44
N LEU A 220 -10.83 -1.45 -18.40
CA LEU A 220 -12.26 -1.28 -18.13
C LEU A 220 -12.83 -2.46 -17.34
N PHE A 221 -12.43 -3.68 -17.68
CA PHE A 221 -12.87 -4.89 -16.97
C PHE A 221 -12.37 -4.95 -15.51
N VAL A 222 -11.09 -4.67 -15.28
CA VAL A 222 -10.55 -4.67 -13.92
C VAL A 222 -11.14 -3.51 -13.11
N ALA A 223 -11.33 -2.33 -13.71
CA ALA A 223 -12.00 -1.20 -13.05
C ALA A 223 -13.44 -1.53 -12.65
N SER A 224 -14.22 -2.15 -13.53
CA SER A 224 -15.60 -2.54 -13.24
C SER A 224 -15.68 -3.61 -12.16
N LEU A 225 -14.77 -4.59 -12.19
CA LEU A 225 -14.67 -5.63 -11.16
C LEU A 225 -14.30 -5.03 -9.80
N CYS A 226 -13.29 -4.15 -9.74
CA CYS A 226 -12.92 -3.46 -8.51
C CYS A 226 -14.08 -2.63 -7.95
N LEU A 227 -14.80 -1.89 -8.80
CA LEU A 227 -15.95 -1.11 -8.38
C LEU A 227 -17.07 -2.02 -7.84
N ALA A 228 -17.36 -3.13 -8.51
CA ALA A 228 -18.35 -4.10 -8.05
C ALA A 228 -18.00 -4.69 -6.68
N LEU A 229 -16.74 -5.09 -6.48
CA LEU A 229 -16.26 -5.62 -5.20
C LEU A 229 -16.34 -4.59 -4.07
N VAL A 230 -16.00 -3.33 -4.34
CA VAL A 230 -16.15 -2.23 -3.37
C VAL A 230 -17.62 -2.04 -2.99
N VAL A 231 -18.52 -1.99 -3.98
CA VAL A 231 -19.95 -1.81 -3.73
C VAL A 231 -20.51 -2.97 -2.92
N LEU A 232 -20.13 -4.21 -3.25
CA LEU A 232 -20.52 -5.39 -2.48
C LEU A 232 -19.97 -5.35 -1.05
N GLY A 233 -18.72 -4.93 -0.86
CA GLY A 233 -18.10 -4.78 0.47
C GLY A 233 -18.78 -3.73 1.36
N MET A 234 -19.49 -2.76 0.77
CA MET A 234 -20.29 -1.78 1.52
C MET A 234 -21.65 -2.32 1.99
N ILE A 235 -22.06 -3.51 1.53
CA ILE A 235 -23.32 -4.15 1.89
C ILE A 235 -23.08 -5.11 3.07
N GLY A 236 -23.14 -4.58 4.30
CA GLY A 236 -23.49 -5.40 5.47
C GLY A 236 -22.42 -5.65 6.54
N VAL A 237 -21.26 -4.99 6.54
CA VAL A 237 -20.18 -5.25 7.52
C VAL A 237 -19.63 -3.94 8.10
N HIS A 238 -19.12 -3.95 9.35
CA HIS A 238 -18.37 -2.83 9.91
C HIS A 238 -17.05 -2.65 9.13
N GLU A 239 -16.63 -1.40 8.87
CA GLU A 239 -15.50 -1.10 7.96
C GLU A 239 -14.21 -1.86 8.28
N GLN A 240 -13.94 -2.14 9.56
CA GLN A 240 -12.78 -2.91 10.02
C GLN A 240 -12.86 -4.40 9.69
N GLU A 241 -14.01 -5.03 9.90
CA GLU A 241 -14.22 -6.44 9.57
C GLU A 241 -14.14 -6.66 8.06
N ALA A 242 -14.71 -5.74 7.27
CA ALA A 242 -14.62 -5.79 5.82
C ALA A 242 -13.16 -5.69 5.34
N MET A 243 -12.39 -4.75 5.90
CA MET A 243 -10.98 -4.58 5.57
C MET A 243 -10.14 -5.82 5.92
N GLN A 244 -10.32 -6.37 7.13
CA GLN A 244 -9.59 -7.57 7.55
C GLN A 244 -9.95 -8.78 6.69
N LEU A 245 -11.24 -8.97 6.38
CA LEU A 245 -11.71 -10.08 5.55
C LEU A 245 -11.17 -9.97 4.13
N LEU A 246 -11.23 -8.78 3.51
CA LEU A 246 -10.66 -8.53 2.18
C LEU A 246 -9.15 -8.71 2.17
N GLN A 247 -8.44 -8.23 3.19
CA GLN A 247 -7.00 -8.37 3.28
C GLN A 247 -6.60 -9.84 3.44
N ASN A 248 -7.26 -10.57 4.33
CA ASN A 248 -6.98 -11.99 4.55
C ASN A 248 -7.31 -12.81 3.30
N ALA A 249 -8.46 -12.56 2.65
CA ALA A 249 -8.83 -13.22 1.40
C ALA A 249 -7.80 -12.92 0.29
N SER A 250 -7.36 -11.66 0.18
CA SER A 250 -6.31 -11.24 -0.76
C SER A 250 -4.99 -11.96 -0.50
N THR A 251 -4.51 -11.97 0.75
CA THR A 251 -3.25 -12.63 1.12
C THR A 251 -3.31 -14.15 0.94
N VAL A 252 -4.44 -14.79 1.28
CA VAL A 252 -4.63 -16.23 1.05
C VAL A 252 -4.63 -16.55 -0.45
N HIS A 253 -5.38 -15.79 -1.25
CA HIS A 253 -5.41 -16.00 -2.69
C HIS A 253 -4.04 -15.79 -3.33
N TYR A 254 -3.34 -14.73 -2.91
CA TYR A 254 -1.99 -14.43 -3.36
C TYR A 254 -0.98 -15.50 -2.95
N GLY A 255 -1.11 -16.10 -1.76
CA GLY A 255 -0.23 -17.19 -1.31
C GLY A 255 -0.51 -18.55 -1.95
N LEU A 256 -1.68 -18.75 -2.56
CA LEU A 256 -2.05 -20.00 -3.26
C LEU A 256 -1.71 -19.98 -4.75
N ALA A 257 -1.57 -18.79 -5.35
CA ALA A 257 -1.24 -18.59 -6.76
C ALA A 257 0.28 -18.73 -7.00
#